data_AF-A0A512UMX7-F1
#
_entry.id   AF-A0A512UMX7-F1
#
_cell.length_a   1.000
_cell.length_b   1.000
_cell.length_c   1.000
_cell.angle_alpha   90.00
_cell.angle_beta   90.00
_cell.angle_gamma   90.00
#
_symmetry.space_group_name_H-M   'P 1'
#
loop_
_entity.id
_entity.type
_entity.pdbx_description
1 polymer ?
#
loop_
_entity_poly.entity_id
_entity_poly.type
_entity_poly.pdbx_seq_one_letter_code
_entity_poly.pdbx_strand_id
1 'polypeptide(L)'
;MGFELIATKLKSDLSYIERLSERAALPEDFLVRLDVAKNMYRSMMEACGGLQYYTNWVGVEKESVVGLMQLNIRLFILTDSNGNAVSQIRDYTCKVYGFAEVLRFWNKQWLTLTEVSPFSQFMFQSQNRLAEESIEKLFSSISESPQSKG
;
A
#
# COMPACT_ATOMS: atom_id res chain seq x y z
N MET A 1 -18.42 10.49 8.59
CA MET A 1 -18.21 11.24 9.85
C MET A 1 -17.30 10.52 10.84
N GLY A 2 -17.45 9.21 11.09
CA GLY A 2 -16.55 8.49 12.00
C GLY A 2 -15.11 8.33 11.48
N PHE A 3 -14.96 8.03 10.18
CA PHE A 3 -13.66 7.83 9.56
C PHE A 3 -12.81 9.11 9.54
N GLU A 4 -13.39 10.25 9.16
CA GLU A 4 -12.66 11.52 9.07
C GLU A 4 -12.14 11.99 10.43
N LEU A 5 -12.90 11.72 11.51
CA LEU A 5 -12.47 12.02 12.87
C LEU A 5 -11.28 11.15 13.29
N ILE A 6 -11.34 9.85 12.98
CA ILE A 6 -10.25 8.89 13.26
C ILE A 6 -9.00 9.25 12.45
N ALA A 7 -9.15 9.55 11.16
CA ALA A 7 -8.06 9.96 10.29
C ALA A 7 -7.38 11.24 10.79
N THR A 8 -8.18 12.25 11.17
CA THR A 8 -7.67 13.51 11.73
C THR A 8 -6.89 13.29 13.02
N LYS A 9 -7.42 12.46 13.92
CA LYS A 9 -6.74 12.09 15.16
C LYS A 9 -5.42 11.37 14.87
N LEU A 10 -5.45 10.37 13.99
CA LEU A 10 -4.27 9.59 13.62
C LEU A 10 -3.17 10.47 13.00
N LYS A 11 -3.54 11.44 12.16
CA LYS A 11 -2.62 12.47 11.64
C LYS A 11 -1.94 13.25 12.76
N SER A 12 -2.75 13.74 13.71
CA SER A 12 -2.24 14.50 14.86
C SER A 12 -1.28 13.68 15.71
N ASP A 13 -1.63 12.42 15.98
CA ASP A 13 -0.82 11.51 16.78
C ASP A 13 0.53 11.22 16.08
N LEU A 14 0.53 10.94 14.78
CA LEU A 14 1.74 10.73 13.99
C LEU A 14 2.63 11.98 13.96
N SER A 15 2.06 13.16 13.70
CA SER A 15 2.81 14.43 13.72
C SER A 15 3.33 14.80 15.10
N TYR A 16 2.65 14.38 16.17
CA TYR A 16 3.15 14.55 17.53
C TYR A 16 4.36 13.65 17.79
N ILE A 17 4.27 12.36 17.45
CA ILE A 17 5.36 11.40 17.60
C ILE A 17 6.59 11.82 16.78
N GLU A 18 6.39 12.30 15.54
CA GLU A 18 7.47 12.83 14.69
C GLU A 18 8.21 13.99 15.37
N ARG A 19 7.49 14.99 15.89
CA ARG A 19 8.11 16.11 16.62
C ARG A 19 8.82 15.68 17.90
N LEU A 20 8.35 14.62 18.57
CA LEU A 20 9.07 14.04 19.70
C LEU A 20 10.36 13.36 19.25
N SER A 21 10.34 12.66 18.11
CA SER A 21 11.53 12.00 17.55
C SER A 21 12.62 12.96 17.11
N GLU A 22 12.26 14.17 16.69
CA GLU A 22 13.24 15.22 16.37
C GLU A 22 13.95 15.78 17.61
N ARG A 23 13.35 15.63 18.80
CA ARG A 23 13.83 16.22 20.05
C ARG A 23 14.54 15.22 20.97
N ALA A 24 14.37 13.93 20.70
CA ALA A 24 14.93 12.86 21.51
C ALA A 24 15.74 11.91 20.62
N ALA A 25 16.87 11.42 21.12
CA ALA A 25 17.59 10.33 20.47
C ALA A 25 16.77 9.04 20.65
N LEU A 26 15.86 8.79 19.71
CA LEU A 26 15.04 7.59 19.72
C LEU A 26 15.81 6.40 19.11
N PRO A 27 15.53 5.18 19.57
CA PRO A 27 16.03 3.96 18.94
C PRO A 27 15.68 3.87 17.45
N GLU A 28 16.58 3.29 16.65
CA GLU A 28 16.41 3.14 15.20
C GLU A 28 15.17 2.32 14.83
N ASP A 29 14.87 1.26 15.58
CA ASP A 29 13.68 0.42 15.38
C ASP A 29 12.38 1.21 15.54
N PHE A 30 12.36 2.19 16.46
CA PHE A 30 11.23 3.10 16.62
C PHE A 30 11.02 3.98 15.38
N LEU A 31 12.11 4.51 14.80
CA LEU A 31 12.04 5.36 13.61
C LEU A 31 11.54 4.57 12.39
N VAL A 32 11.98 3.32 12.24
CA VAL A 32 11.48 2.41 11.19
C VAL A 32 9.97 2.20 11.33
N ARG A 33 9.49 1.89 12.54
CA ARG A 33 8.05 1.70 12.79
C ARG A 33 7.23 2.96 12.53
N LEU A 34 7.77 4.12 12.90
CA LEU A 34 7.13 5.40 12.63
C LEU A 34 7.02 5.66 11.13
N ASP A 35 8.05 5.37 10.35
CA ASP A 35 8.02 5.54 8.90
C ASP A 35 7.00 4.60 8.24
N VAL A 36 6.97 3.33 8.65
CA VAL A 36 5.96 2.36 8.19
C VAL A 36 4.54 2.85 8.50
N ALA A 37 4.29 3.31 9.73
CA ALA A 37 2.98 3.84 10.13
C ALA A 37 2.57 5.08 9.31
N LYS A 38 3.53 5.99 9.05
CA LYS A 38 3.30 7.17 8.21
C LYS A 38 2.98 6.78 6.76
N ASN A 39 3.68 5.78 6.21
CA ASN A 39 3.45 5.30 4.86
C ASN A 39 2.07 4.63 4.75
N MET A 40 1.70 3.77 5.70
CA MET A 40 0.35 3.18 5.78
C MET A 40 -0.73 4.27 5.85
N TYR A 41 -0.57 5.25 6.73
CA TYR A 41 -1.52 6.36 6.85
C TYR A 41 -1.64 7.15 5.55
N ARG A 42 -0.51 7.48 4.91
CA ARG A 42 -0.50 8.21 3.63
C ARG A 42 -1.24 7.42 2.55
N SER A 43 -0.94 6.14 2.36
CA SER A 43 -1.62 5.30 1.37
C SER A 43 -3.13 5.18 1.63
N MET A 44 -3.55 5.07 2.90
CA MET A 44 -4.97 5.08 3.27
C MET A 44 -5.65 6.40 2.92
N MET A 45 -5.00 7.53 3.21
CA MET A 45 -5.54 8.85 2.89
C MET A 45 -5.59 9.12 1.40
N GLU A 46 -4.55 8.72 0.65
CA GLU A 46 -4.52 8.81 -0.81
C GLU A 46 -5.64 7.98 -1.43
N ALA A 47 -5.86 6.75 -0.96
CA ALA A 47 -6.98 5.94 -1.45
C ALA A 47 -8.33 6.56 -1.10
N CYS A 48 -8.50 7.15 0.09
CA CYS A 48 -9.75 7.82 0.46
C CYS A 48 -10.01 9.06 -0.40
N GLY A 49 -8.99 9.89 -0.62
CA GLY A 49 -9.07 11.05 -1.50
C GLY A 49 -9.32 10.64 -2.95
N GLY A 50 -8.63 9.60 -3.42
CA GLY A 50 -8.86 9.00 -4.73
C GLY A 50 -10.29 8.48 -4.89
N LEU A 51 -10.78 7.71 -3.92
CA LEU A 51 -12.15 7.21 -3.92
C LEU A 51 -13.17 8.35 -4.00
N GLN A 52 -13.01 9.42 -3.22
CA GLN A 52 -13.89 10.60 -3.28
C GLN A 52 -13.80 11.36 -4.60
N TYR A 53 -12.60 11.46 -5.18
CA TYR A 53 -12.40 12.09 -6.47
C TYR A 53 -13.02 11.27 -7.61
N TYR A 54 -12.94 9.94 -7.51
CA TYR A 54 -13.41 9.00 -8.54
C TYR A 54 -14.86 8.55 -8.34
N THR A 55 -15.52 8.79 -7.19
CA THR A 55 -16.89 8.34 -6.89
C THR A 55 -17.96 8.81 -7.88
N ASN A 56 -17.73 9.92 -8.59
CA ASN A 56 -18.71 10.49 -9.53
C ASN A 56 -18.43 10.18 -11.00
N TRP A 57 -17.42 9.35 -11.30
CA TRP A 57 -16.97 9.14 -12.67
C TRP A 57 -16.88 7.65 -13.00
N VAL A 58 -17.55 7.26 -14.08
CA VAL A 58 -17.56 5.89 -14.60
C VAL A 58 -16.45 5.77 -15.66
N GLY A 59 -15.59 4.74 -15.56
CA GLY A 59 -14.58 4.47 -16.59
C GLY A 59 -13.42 3.59 -16.12
N VAL A 60 -12.95 2.73 -17.01
CA VAL A 60 -11.88 1.73 -16.77
C VAL A 60 -10.57 2.39 -16.32
N GLU A 61 -10.25 3.58 -16.83
CA GLU A 61 -9.10 4.40 -16.36
C GLU A 61 -9.12 4.59 -14.84
N LYS A 62 -10.26 4.99 -14.30
CA LYS A 62 -10.41 5.37 -12.90
C LYS A 62 -10.49 4.15 -12.00
N GLU A 63 -11.24 3.15 -12.45
CA GLU A 63 -11.31 1.84 -11.80
C GLU A 63 -9.93 1.22 -11.66
N SER A 64 -9.07 1.36 -12.67
CA SER A 64 -7.70 0.86 -12.64
C SER A 64 -6.85 1.57 -11.58
N VAL A 65 -6.90 2.90 -11.50
CA VAL A 65 -6.18 3.66 -10.47
C VAL A 65 -6.69 3.32 -9.07
N VAL A 66 -8.01 3.30 -8.87
CA VAL A 66 -8.63 2.94 -7.58
C VAL A 66 -8.30 1.50 -7.19
N GLY A 67 -8.33 0.57 -8.14
CA GLY A 67 -7.99 -0.83 -7.94
C GLY A 67 -6.56 -1.01 -7.43
N LEU A 68 -5.60 -0.26 -7.98
CA LEU A 68 -4.23 -0.26 -7.50
C LEU A 68 -4.07 0.38 -6.12
N MET A 69 -4.75 1.48 -5.84
CA MET A 69 -4.75 2.09 -4.49
C MET A 69 -5.28 1.12 -3.43
N GLN A 70 -6.38 0.42 -3.74
CA GLN A 70 -6.93 -0.60 -2.85
C GLN A 70 -5.98 -1.79 -2.68
N LEU A 71 -5.30 -2.22 -3.76
CA LEU A 71 -4.29 -3.26 -3.70
C LEU A 71 -3.14 -2.87 -2.76
N ASN A 72 -2.59 -1.67 -2.88
CA ASN A 72 -1.54 -1.16 -2.01
C ASN A 72 -1.92 -1.18 -0.53
N ILE A 73 -3.16 -0.83 -0.20
CA ILE A 73 -3.65 -0.95 1.19
C ILE A 73 -3.70 -2.40 1.66
N ARG A 74 -4.19 -3.31 0.81
CA ARG A 74 -4.32 -4.74 1.17
C ARG A 74 -2.96 -5.41 1.37
N LEU A 75 -1.92 -4.95 0.69
CA LEU A 75 -0.57 -5.49 0.82
C LEU A 75 -0.01 -5.29 2.25
N PHE A 76 -0.39 -4.22 2.96
CA PHE A 76 0.03 -4.02 4.35
C PHE A 76 -0.46 -5.10 5.33
N ILE A 77 -1.51 -5.86 4.98
CA ILE A 77 -1.99 -6.97 5.81
C ILE A 77 -0.92 -8.07 5.91
N LEU A 78 0.00 -8.13 4.95
CA LEU A 78 1.06 -9.14 4.88
C LEU A 78 2.39 -8.68 5.49
N THR A 79 2.42 -7.50 6.11
CA THR A 79 3.63 -6.93 6.72
C THR A 79 3.46 -6.64 8.21
N ASP A 80 4.54 -6.74 8.98
CA ASP A 80 4.57 -6.37 10.40
C ASP A 80 4.73 -4.86 10.60
N SER A 81 4.82 -4.42 11.86
CA SER A 81 5.03 -3.01 12.21
C SER A 81 6.35 -2.42 11.72
N ASN A 82 7.31 -3.26 11.33
CA ASN A 82 8.60 -2.84 10.79
C ASN A 82 8.61 -2.90 9.24
N GLY A 83 7.48 -3.24 8.60
CA GLY A 83 7.37 -3.36 7.16
C GLY A 83 7.91 -4.67 6.60
N ASN A 84 8.24 -5.65 7.46
CA ASN A 84 8.74 -6.95 7.04
C ASN A 84 7.60 -7.90 6.73
N ALA A 85 7.81 -8.79 5.75
CA ALA A 85 6.86 -9.84 5.41
C ALA A 85 6.54 -10.76 6.60
N VAL A 86 5.26 -11.08 6.81
CA VAL A 86 4.79 -12.01 7.86
C VAL A 86 4.36 -13.32 7.22
N SER A 87 5.34 -14.17 6.91
CA SER A 87 5.13 -15.46 6.23
C SER A 87 4.29 -16.47 7.03
N GLN A 88 4.13 -16.26 8.34
CA GLN A 88 3.28 -17.11 9.20
C GLN A 88 1.78 -16.86 9.00
N ILE A 89 1.38 -15.83 8.25
CA ILE A 89 -0.03 -15.60 7.92
C ILE A 89 -0.57 -16.79 7.14
N ARG A 90 -1.74 -17.29 7.55
CA ARG A 90 -2.42 -18.37 6.84
C ARG A 90 -2.59 -18.01 5.36
N ASP A 91 -2.23 -18.97 4.50
CA ASP A 91 -2.28 -18.89 3.05
C ASP A 91 -1.44 -17.72 2.48
N TYR A 92 -0.36 -17.32 3.16
CA TYR A 92 0.52 -16.20 2.77
C TYR A 92 0.93 -16.27 1.30
N THR A 93 1.54 -17.38 0.87
CA THR A 93 2.00 -17.59 -0.51
C THR A 93 0.85 -17.42 -1.51
N CYS A 94 -0.30 -18.05 -1.25
CA CYS A 94 -1.48 -17.92 -2.12
C CYS A 94 -1.99 -16.48 -2.20
N LYS A 95 -1.95 -15.73 -1.08
CA LYS A 95 -2.33 -14.31 -1.07
C LYS A 95 -1.37 -13.45 -1.87
N VAL A 96 -0.05 -13.66 -1.74
CA VAL A 96 0.96 -12.93 -2.52
C VAL A 96 0.76 -13.18 -4.02
N TYR A 97 0.61 -14.44 -4.45
CA TYR A 97 0.29 -14.76 -5.85
C TYR A 97 -1.05 -14.14 -6.30
N GLY A 98 -2.08 -14.18 -5.46
CA GLY A 98 -3.37 -13.55 -5.74
C GLY A 98 -3.24 -12.04 -5.95
N PHE A 99 -2.44 -11.35 -5.15
CA PHE A 99 -2.17 -9.92 -5.33
C PHE A 99 -1.36 -9.62 -6.59
N ALA A 100 -0.37 -10.45 -6.93
CA ALA A 100 0.37 -10.34 -8.20
C ALA A 100 -0.55 -10.50 -9.41
N GLU A 101 -1.53 -11.39 -9.34
CA GLU A 101 -2.53 -11.57 -10.39
C GLU A 101 -3.47 -10.37 -10.52
N VAL A 102 -3.90 -9.77 -9.40
CA VAL A 102 -4.69 -8.52 -9.40
C VAL A 102 -3.91 -7.37 -10.04
N LEU A 103 -2.63 -7.22 -9.69
CA LEU A 103 -1.75 -6.23 -10.31
C LEU A 103 -1.64 -6.44 -11.83
N ARG A 104 -1.38 -7.67 -12.25
CA ARG A 104 -1.31 -8.04 -13.67
C ARG A 104 -2.61 -7.77 -14.41
N PHE A 105 -3.75 -8.03 -13.78
CA PHE A 105 -5.06 -7.73 -14.34
C PHE A 105 -5.21 -6.23 -14.61
N TRP A 106 -4.91 -5.37 -13.63
CA TRP A 106 -5.02 -3.92 -13.81
C TRP A 106 -4.06 -3.38 -14.84
N ASN A 107 -2.82 -3.89 -14.90
CA ASN A 107 -1.87 -3.53 -15.95
C ASN A 107 -2.39 -3.89 -17.35
N LYS A 108 -3.00 -5.07 -17.51
CA LYS A 108 -3.64 -5.44 -18.78
C LYS A 108 -4.80 -4.52 -19.14
N GLN A 109 -5.68 -4.22 -18.18
CA GLN A 109 -6.81 -3.30 -18.42
C GLN A 109 -6.32 -1.92 -18.84
N TRP A 110 -5.32 -1.39 -18.15
CA TRP A 110 -4.75 -0.08 -18.44
C TRP A 110 -4.17 0.03 -19.85
N LEU A 111 -3.47 -1.01 -20.32
CA LEU A 111 -2.90 -1.05 -21.68
C LEU A 111 -3.95 -1.03 -22.80
N THR A 112 -5.22 -1.32 -22.50
CA THR A 112 -6.30 -1.22 -23.49
C THR A 112 -6.82 0.20 -23.70
N LEU A 113 -6.40 1.16 -22.85
CA LEU A 113 -6.86 2.54 -22.89
C LEU A 113 -6.03 3.34 -23.90
N THR A 114 -6.69 4.05 -24.81
CA THR A 114 -6.05 4.84 -25.87
C THR A 114 -5.91 6.32 -25.54
N GLU A 115 -6.77 6.86 -24.68
CA GLU A 115 -6.82 8.28 -24.34
C GLU A 115 -6.94 8.46 -22.82
N VAL A 116 -5.80 8.38 -22.13
CA VAL A 116 -5.72 8.59 -20.69
C VAL A 116 -5.25 10.01 -20.41
N SER A 117 -5.87 10.69 -19.45
CA SER A 117 -5.37 11.98 -18.99
C SER A 117 -3.95 11.86 -18.40
N PRO A 118 -3.08 12.88 -18.57
CA PRO A 118 -1.73 12.85 -18.00
C PRO A 118 -1.71 12.64 -16.47
N PHE A 119 -2.72 13.19 -15.78
CA PHE A 119 -2.86 13.02 -14.34
C PHE A 119 -3.13 11.56 -13.95
N SER A 120 -4.11 10.90 -14.57
CA SER A 120 -4.37 9.50 -14.26
C SER A 120 -3.21 8.59 -14.68
N GLN A 121 -2.49 8.92 -15.75
CA GLN A 121 -1.28 8.19 -16.14
C GLN A 121 -0.20 8.27 -15.06
N PHE A 122 0.06 9.46 -14.54
CA PHE A 122 0.97 9.64 -13.41
C PHE A 122 0.50 8.85 -12.18
N MET A 123 -0.79 8.95 -11.82
CA MET A 123 -1.34 8.26 -10.66
C MET A 123 -1.26 6.74 -10.81
N PHE A 124 -1.62 6.21 -11.98
CA PHE A 124 -1.53 4.78 -12.27
C PHE A 124 -0.09 4.28 -12.15
N GLN A 125 0.87 4.94 -12.82
CA GLN A 125 2.28 4.56 -12.77
C GLN A 125 2.84 4.58 -11.35
N SER A 126 2.50 5.62 -10.58
CA SER A 126 2.92 5.75 -9.19
C SER A 126 2.40 4.59 -8.33
N GLN A 127 1.09 4.31 -8.40
CA GLN A 127 0.46 3.25 -7.61
C GLN A 127 0.88 1.85 -8.07
N ASN A 128 1.10 1.66 -9.38
CA ASN A 128 1.58 0.40 -9.94
C ASN A 128 2.98 0.08 -9.43
N ARG A 129 3.90 1.05 -9.50
CA ARG A 129 5.27 0.86 -9.00
C ARG A 129 5.29 0.51 -7.51
N LEU A 130 4.48 1.18 -6.69
CA LEU A 130 4.38 0.88 -5.26
C LEU A 130 3.90 -0.57 -5.01
N ALA A 131 2.93 -1.04 -5.81
CA ALA A 131 2.42 -2.41 -5.71
C ALA A 131 3.47 -3.43 -6.16
N GLU A 132 4.18 -3.15 -7.26
CA GLU A 132 5.28 -3.99 -7.78
C GLU A 132 6.38 -4.18 -6.74
N GLU A 133 6.92 -3.07 -6.21
CA GLU A 133 7.98 -3.10 -5.21
C GLU A 133 7.55 -3.84 -3.94
N SER A 134 6.30 -3.65 -3.50
CA SER A 134 5.74 -4.32 -2.32
C SER A 134 5.60 -5.83 -2.56
N ILE A 135 5.07 -6.23 -3.72
CA ILE A 135 4.89 -7.64 -4.08
C ILE A 135 6.24 -8.34 -4.26
N GLU A 136 7.22 -7.68 -4.86
CA GLU A 136 8.59 -8.20 -5.00
C GLU A 136 9.22 -8.49 -3.63
N LYS A 137 9.13 -7.53 -2.69
CA LYS A 137 9.59 -7.72 -1.31
C LYS A 137 8.90 -8.92 -0.64
N LEU A 138 7.59 -9.06 -0.83
CA LEU A 138 6.82 -10.18 -0.28
C LEU A 138 7.26 -11.52 -0.91
N PHE A 139 7.58 -11.56 -2.21
CA PHE A 139 8.09 -12.76 -2.87
C PHE A 139 9.47 -13.17 -2.38
N SER A 140 10.38 -12.23 -2.14
CA SER A 140 11.72 -12.54 -1.62
C SER A 140 11.66 -13.33 -0.31
N SER A 141 10.71 -13.00 0.58
CA SER A 141 10.50 -13.73 1.83
C SER A 141 10.01 -15.19 1.66
N ILE A 142 9.42 -15.53 0.51
CA ILE A 142 8.98 -16.91 0.20
C ILE A 142 10.20 -17.75 -0.18
N SER A 143 11.09 -17.19 -1.01
CA SER A 143 12.33 -17.84 -1.44
C SER A 143 13.32 -18.06 -0.30
N GLU A 144 13.29 -17.19 0.71
CA GLU A 144 14.14 -17.28 1.90
C GLU A 144 13.61 -18.22 2.97
N SER A 145 12.36 -18.71 2.86
CA SER A 145 11.82 -19.67 3.82
C SER A 145 12.52 -21.02 3.62
N PRO A 146 13.42 -21.46 4.54
CA PRO A 146 14.04 -22.75 4.41
C PRO A 146 12.93 -23.79 4.52
N GLN A 147 12.85 -24.69 3.53
CA GLN A 147 12.08 -25.92 3.66
C GLN A 147 12.34 -26.47 5.06
N SER A 148 11.31 -26.44 5.92
CA SER A 148 11.37 -27.04 7.23
C SER A 148 11.77 -28.49 7.00
N LYS A 149 13.02 -28.81 7.34
CA LYS A 149 13.55 -30.16 7.31
C LYS A 149 12.57 -31.04 8.08
N GLY A 150 11.86 -31.89 7.34
CA GLY A 150 11.17 -33.05 7.90
C GLY A 150 12.17 -34.07 8.40
#